data_AF-A0AAN8UFG3-F1
#
_entry.id   AF-A0AAN8UFG3-F1
#
_cell.length_a   1.000
_cell.length_b   1.000
_cell.length_c   1.000
_cell.angle_alpha   90.00
_cell.angle_beta   90.00
_cell.angle_gamma   90.00
#
_symmetry.space_group_name_H-M   'P 1'
#
loop_
_entity.id
_entity.type
_entity.pdbx_description
1 polymer ?
#
loop_
_entity_poly.entity_id
_entity_poly.type
_entity_poly.pdbx_seq_one_letter_code
_entity_poly.pdbx_strand_id
1 'polypeptide(L)'
;MTDLAGKYKTYRLISPFKNRIFTSDPANVEYILKTNFENYGKGEYNYYILKDLLGDGIFTVDGDKWREQRKLSSHDFSTRVLRDFSSVVFRKNAAKFANILSEAVKSNKIVDIQVSP
;
A
#
# COMPACT_ATOMS: atom_id res chain seq x y z
N MET A 1 14.87 13.11 -3.73
CA MET A 1 13.48 13.18 -4.25
C MET A 1 12.61 14.05 -3.37
N THR A 2 12.70 13.91 -2.05
CA THR A 2 11.95 14.73 -1.08
C THR A 2 12.21 16.23 -1.23
N ASP A 3 13.47 16.64 -1.46
CA ASP A 3 13.81 18.06 -1.68
C ASP A 3 13.18 18.65 -2.94
N LEU A 4 13.07 17.85 -4.01
CA LEU A 4 12.40 18.26 -5.25
C LEU A 4 10.90 18.40 -5.06
N ALA A 5 10.28 17.51 -4.28
CA ALA A 5 8.85 17.59 -3.94
C ALA A 5 8.53 18.78 -3.03
N GLY A 6 9.49 19.22 -2.19
CA GLY A 6 9.37 20.45 -1.41
C GLY A 6 9.48 21.72 -2.26
N LYS A 7 10.19 21.66 -3.39
CA LYS A 7 10.42 22.80 -4.28
C LYS A 7 9.41 22.92 -5.42
N TYR A 8 8.95 21.80 -5.97
CA TYR A 8 8.05 21.76 -7.13
C TYR A 8 6.88 20.83 -6.86
N LYS A 9 5.67 21.31 -7.15
CA LYS A 9 4.45 20.48 -7.08
C LYS A 9 4.38 19.41 -8.16
N THR A 10 4.94 19.67 -9.34
CA THR A 10 5.04 18.69 -10.42
C THR A 10 6.35 18.85 -11.15
N TYR A 11 7.05 17.75 -11.39
CA TYR A 11 8.34 17.76 -12.09
C TYR A 11 8.54 16.47 -12.88
N ARG A 12 9.33 16.56 -13.94
CA ARG A 12 9.75 15.42 -14.75
C ARG A 12 11.16 15.01 -14.36
N LEU A 13 11.35 13.73 -14.05
CA LEU A 13 12.65 13.10 -13.92
C LEU A 13 12.99 12.41 -15.23
N ILE A 14 14.07 12.86 -15.86
CA ILE A 14 14.61 12.26 -17.08
C ILE A 14 15.71 11.29 -16.65
N SER A 15 15.63 10.05 -17.09
CA SER A 15 16.67 9.03 -16.84
C SER A 15 16.94 8.23 -18.11
N PRO A 16 18.11 7.58 -18.23
CA PRO A 16 18.51 6.90 -19.47
C PRO A 16 17.50 5.85 -19.97
N PHE A 17 16.77 5.21 -19.07
CA PHE A 17 15.86 4.10 -19.42
C PHE A 17 14.38 4.48 -19.34
N LYS A 18 14.00 5.43 -18.48
CA LYS A 18 12.59 5.78 -18.29
C LYS A 18 12.41 7.20 -17.78
N ASN A 19 11.57 7.95 -18.47
CA ASN A 19 11.10 9.24 -17.98
C ASN A 19 9.93 9.03 -17.02
N ARG A 20 9.91 9.78 -15.93
CA ARG A 20 8.83 9.74 -14.93
C ARG A 20 8.36 11.15 -14.62
N ILE A 21 7.06 11.31 -14.41
CA ILE A 21 6.47 12.54 -13.91
C ILE A 21 6.09 12.29 -12.46
N PHE A 22 6.51 13.18 -11.58
CA PHE A 22 6.14 13.18 -10.18
C PHE A 22 5.24 14.37 -9.92
N THR A 23 4.14 14.16 -9.19
CA THR A 23 3.24 15.22 -8.79
C THR A 23 2.81 15.06 -7.33
N SER A 24 2.94 16.13 -6.58
CA SER A 24 2.32 16.36 -5.26
C SER A 24 1.21 17.41 -5.35
N ASP A 25 0.88 17.91 -6.55
CA ASP A 25 -0.27 18.79 -6.75
C ASP A 25 -1.59 18.03 -6.50
N PRO A 26 -2.42 18.43 -5.52
CA PRO A 26 -3.69 17.77 -5.23
C PRO A 26 -4.64 17.70 -6.42
N ALA A 27 -4.65 18.71 -7.30
CA ALA A 27 -5.53 18.71 -8.47
C ALA A 27 -5.14 17.60 -9.46
N ASN A 28 -3.84 17.40 -9.67
CA ASN A 28 -3.35 16.29 -10.49
C ASN A 28 -3.63 14.94 -9.83
N VAL A 29 -3.47 14.84 -8.51
CA VAL A 29 -3.74 13.60 -7.76
C VAL A 29 -5.21 13.22 -7.85
N GLU A 30 -6.13 14.16 -7.66
CA GLU A 30 -7.57 13.91 -7.86
C GLU A 30 -7.87 13.52 -9.31
N TYR A 31 -7.30 14.23 -10.28
CA TYR A 31 -7.52 13.93 -11.68
C TYR A 31 -7.10 12.49 -12.03
N ILE A 32 -5.92 12.08 -11.58
CA ILE A 32 -5.35 10.75 -11.83
C ILE A 32 -6.12 9.66 -11.08
N LEU A 33 -6.41 9.86 -9.80
CA LEU A 33 -6.96 8.81 -8.93
C LEU A 33 -8.50 8.74 -8.91
N LYS A 34 -9.18 9.74 -9.48
CA LYS A 34 -10.65 9.84 -9.45
C LYS A 34 -11.24 10.30 -10.77
N THR A 35 -10.90 11.50 -11.26
CA THR A 35 -11.59 12.11 -12.41
C THR A 35 -11.38 11.35 -13.71
N ASN A 36 -10.17 10.86 -13.95
CA ASN A 36 -9.79 10.17 -15.18
C ASN A 36 -9.08 8.84 -14.90
N PHE A 37 -9.51 8.15 -13.83
CA PHE A 37 -8.86 6.95 -13.31
C PHE A 37 -8.60 5.86 -14.36
N GLU A 38 -9.53 5.66 -15.29
CA GLU A 38 -9.43 4.60 -16.33
C GLU A 38 -8.22 4.80 -17.26
N ASN A 39 -7.74 6.04 -17.42
CA ASN A 39 -6.55 6.36 -18.22
C ASN A 39 -5.24 6.26 -17.44
N TYR A 40 -5.27 6.03 -16.13
CA TYR A 40 -4.09 5.98 -15.27
C TYR A 40 -3.99 4.64 -14.51
N GLY A 41 -3.86 3.55 -15.26
CA GLY A 41 -3.54 2.22 -14.72
C GLY A 41 -2.15 2.13 -14.10
N LYS A 42 -1.88 1.02 -13.41
CA LYS A 42 -0.56 0.69 -12.83
C LYS A 42 0.48 0.50 -13.94
N GLY A 43 0.04 0.02 -15.10
CA GLY A 43 0.85 -0.11 -16.31
C GLY A 43 1.83 -1.27 -16.30
N GLU A 44 2.34 -1.61 -17.48
CA GLU A 44 3.12 -2.82 -17.74
C GLU A 44 4.36 -2.95 -16.86
N TYR A 45 5.07 -1.85 -16.62
CA TYR A 45 6.26 -1.86 -15.76
C TYR A 45 5.96 -2.40 -14.37
N ASN A 46 4.88 -1.93 -13.73
CA ASN A 46 4.52 -2.41 -12.40
C ASN A 46 3.96 -3.84 -12.44
N TYR A 47 3.21 -4.18 -13.49
CA TYR A 47 2.75 -5.55 -13.71
C TYR A 47 3.94 -6.54 -13.76
N TYR A 48 4.96 -6.28 -14.57
CA TYR A 48 6.08 -7.19 -14.74
C TYR A 48 6.94 -7.37 -13.48
N ILE A 49 7.09 -6.34 -12.66
CA ILE A 49 7.91 -6.42 -11.44
C ILE A 49 7.17 -7.15 -10.32
N LEU A 50 5.84 -7.13 -10.34
CA LEU A 50 5.02 -7.70 -9.27
C LEU A 50 4.37 -9.04 -9.63
N LYS A 51 4.21 -9.37 -10.91
CA LYS A 51 3.48 -10.57 -11.36
C LYS A 51 4.08 -11.88 -10.86
N ASP A 52 5.40 -11.96 -10.69
CA ASP A 52 6.03 -13.23 -10.30
C ASP A 52 5.68 -13.61 -8.84
N LEU A 53 5.45 -12.60 -7.99
CA LEU A 53 5.02 -12.79 -6.60
C LEU A 53 3.49 -12.78 -6.45
N LEU A 54 2.80 -11.86 -7.13
CA LEU A 54 1.38 -11.56 -6.90
C LEU A 54 0.46 -12.08 -8.01
N GLY A 55 1.02 -12.69 -9.05
CA GLY A 55 0.29 -13.15 -10.23
C GLY A 55 -0.52 -12.04 -10.90
N ASP A 56 -1.67 -12.43 -11.45
CA ASP A 56 -2.70 -11.52 -11.94
C ASP A 56 -3.64 -11.02 -10.81
N GLY A 57 -3.07 -10.75 -9.63
CA GLY A 57 -3.82 -10.27 -8.48
C GLY A 57 -4.19 -8.78 -8.54
N ILE A 58 -4.99 -8.34 -7.56
CA ILE A 58 -5.58 -7.00 -7.50
C ILE A 58 -4.56 -5.85 -7.50
N PHE A 59 -3.31 -6.14 -7.14
CA PHE A 59 -2.21 -5.16 -7.14
C PHE A 59 -1.44 -5.08 -8.46
N THR A 60 -1.68 -5.98 -9.42
CA THR A 60 -0.89 -6.07 -10.66
C THR A 60 -1.73 -5.76 -11.90
N VAL A 61 -2.98 -6.21 -11.96
CA VAL A 61 -3.85 -6.01 -13.13
C VAL A 61 -4.57 -4.66 -13.12
N ASP A 62 -4.99 -4.20 -14.30
CA ASP A 62 -5.78 -2.97 -14.51
C ASP A 62 -7.14 -3.30 -15.18
N GLY A 63 -7.97 -2.29 -15.40
CA GLY A 63 -9.25 -2.42 -16.13
C GLY A 63 -10.27 -3.31 -15.44
N ASP A 64 -11.03 -4.06 -16.23
CA ASP A 64 -12.16 -4.86 -15.73
C ASP A 64 -11.73 -5.99 -14.81
N LYS A 65 -10.59 -6.65 -15.09
CA LYS A 65 -10.03 -7.67 -14.19
C LYS A 65 -9.79 -7.10 -12.79
N TRP A 66 -9.21 -5.90 -12.71
CA TRP A 66 -9.03 -5.21 -11.44
C TRP A 66 -10.37 -4.85 -10.78
N ARG A 67 -11.32 -4.35 -11.56
CA ARG A 67 -12.65 -3.94 -11.06
C ARG A 67 -13.40 -5.11 -10.43
N GLU A 68 -13.39 -6.27 -11.09
CA GLU A 68 -14.01 -7.50 -10.59
C GLU A 68 -13.36 -7.98 -9.30
N GLN A 69 -12.03 -8.08 -9.27
CA GLN A 69 -11.29 -8.49 -8.08
C GLN A 69 -11.51 -7.52 -6.92
N ARG A 70 -11.48 -6.20 -7.19
CA ARG A 70 -11.73 -5.16 -6.18
C ARG A 70 -13.12 -5.23 -5.60
N LYS A 71 -14.12 -5.52 -6.43
CA LYS A 71 -15.51 -5.70 -5.98
C LYS A 71 -15.60 -6.90 -5.05
N LEU A 72 -15.06 -8.05 -5.45
CA LEU A 72 -15.06 -9.26 -4.63
C LEU A 72 -14.32 -9.04 -3.30
N SER A 73 -13.09 -8.55 -3.33
CA SER A 73 -12.28 -8.30 -2.12
C SER A 73 -12.90 -7.24 -1.21
N SER A 74 -13.71 -6.31 -1.72
CA SER A 74 -14.34 -5.28 -0.87
C SER A 74 -15.27 -5.87 0.20
N HIS A 75 -15.84 -7.07 -0.05
CA HIS A 75 -16.72 -7.74 0.91
C HIS A 75 -15.96 -8.25 2.14
N ASP A 76 -14.70 -8.66 1.97
CA ASP A 76 -13.82 -9.09 3.06
C ASP A 76 -13.46 -7.95 4.02
N PHE A 77 -13.57 -6.70 3.57
CA PHE A 77 -13.35 -5.49 4.37
C PHE A 77 -14.64 -4.80 4.79
N SER A 78 -15.77 -5.50 4.77
CA SER A 78 -17.03 -4.95 5.30
C SER A 78 -16.93 -4.71 6.81
N THR A 79 -17.66 -3.72 7.32
CA THR A 79 -17.69 -3.38 8.75
C THR A 79 -17.98 -4.59 9.64
N ARG A 80 -18.86 -5.48 9.16
CA ARG A 80 -19.20 -6.72 9.88
C ARG A 80 -17.99 -7.66 9.97
N VAL A 81 -17.31 -7.94 8.86
CA VAL A 81 -16.14 -8.84 8.85
C VAL A 81 -15.00 -8.25 9.70
N LEU A 82 -14.75 -6.95 9.58
CA LEU A 82 -13.74 -6.27 10.39
C LEU A 82 -14.02 -6.37 11.90
N ARG A 83 -15.28 -6.18 12.30
CA ARG A 83 -15.68 -6.29 13.70
C ARG A 83 -15.65 -7.72 14.21
N ASP A 84 -16.23 -8.65 13.47
CA ASP A 84 -16.50 -10.00 13.96
C ASP A 84 -15.24 -10.90 13.85
N PHE A 85 -14.42 -10.70 12.81
CA PHE A 85 -13.22 -11.50 12.58
C PHE A 85 -11.93 -10.73 12.90
N SER A 86 -11.69 -9.59 12.24
CA SER A 86 -10.40 -8.90 12.35
C SER A 86 -10.14 -8.38 13.77
N SER A 87 -11.16 -7.93 14.51
CA SER A 87 -10.99 -7.45 15.89
C SER A 87 -10.49 -8.53 16.85
N VAL A 88 -10.87 -9.79 16.63
CA VAL A 88 -10.44 -10.91 17.46
C VAL A 88 -8.97 -11.22 17.17
N VAL A 89 -8.61 -11.28 15.89
CA VAL A 89 -7.23 -11.52 15.44
C VAL A 89 -6.30 -10.40 15.91
N PHE A 90 -6.70 -9.13 15.77
CA PHE A 90 -5.90 -8.00 16.22
C PHE A 90 -5.73 -7.96 17.74
N ARG A 91 -6.79 -8.16 18.52
CA ARG A 91 -6.67 -8.21 19.98
C ARG A 91 -5.76 -9.34 20.44
N LYS A 92 -5.88 -10.53 19.83
CA LYS A 92 -5.00 -11.67 20.13
C LYS A 92 -3.53 -11.35 19.85
N ASN A 93 -3.23 -10.81 18.67
CA ASN A 93 -1.85 -10.48 18.31
C ASN A 93 -1.30 -9.30 19.11
N ALA A 94 -2.12 -8.30 19.42
CA ALA A 94 -1.74 -7.19 20.29
C ALA A 94 -1.41 -7.66 21.72
N ALA A 95 -2.21 -8.57 22.28
CA ALA A 95 -1.92 -9.18 23.58
C ALA A 95 -0.62 -10.00 23.56
N LYS A 96 -0.38 -10.78 22.49
CA LYS A 96 0.89 -11.50 22.30
C LYS A 96 2.08 -10.52 22.26
N PHE A 97 1.96 -9.45 21.49
CA PHE A 97 3.00 -8.43 21.40
C PHE A 97 3.24 -7.72 22.73
N ALA A 98 2.18 -7.37 23.47
CA ALA A 98 2.28 -6.77 24.80
C ALA A 98 3.04 -7.67 25.79
N ASN A 99 2.83 -8.98 25.72
CA ASN A 99 3.59 -9.93 26.54
C ASN A 99 5.08 -9.96 26.17
N ILE A 100 5.42 -9.95 24.87
CA ILE A 100 6.81 -9.87 24.40
C ILE A 100 7.49 -8.61 24.96
N LEU A 101 6.80 -7.47 24.90
CA LEU A 101 7.31 -6.22 25.45
C LEU A 101 7.47 -6.27 26.98
N SER A 102 6.52 -6.89 27.69
CA SER A 102 6.58 -7.06 29.14
C SER A 102 7.82 -7.86 29.57
N GLU A 103 8.13 -8.96 28.87
CA GLU A 103 9.34 -9.74 29.15
C GLU A 103 10.64 -8.99 28.80
N ALA A 104 10.63 -8.21 27.73
CA ALA A 104 11.76 -7.35 27.38
C ALA A 104 12.02 -6.29 28.47
N VAL A 105 10.97 -5.68 29.03
CA VAL A 105 11.10 -4.72 30.14
C VAL A 105 11.69 -5.39 31.38
N LYS A 106 11.18 -6.57 31.78
CA LYS A 106 11.70 -7.32 32.94
C LYS A 106 13.18 -7.66 32.81
N SER A 107 13.64 -7.92 31.59
CA SER A 107 15.04 -8.24 31.27
C SER A 107 15.88 -7.02 30.91
N ASN A 108 15.33 -5.80 31.02
CA ASN A 108 15.95 -4.54 30.60
C ASN A 108 16.55 -4.60 29.18
N LYS A 109 15.85 -5.29 28.26
CA LYS A 109 16.29 -5.51 26.90
C LYS A 109 15.76 -4.42 25.97
N ILE A 110 16.64 -3.84 25.16
CA ILE A 110 16.26 -2.92 24.09
C ILE A 110 15.59 -3.71 22.96
N VAL A 111 14.45 -3.20 22.49
CA VAL A 111 13.63 -3.81 21.45
C VAL A 111 13.59 -2.89 20.24
N ASP A 112 13.95 -3.44 19.07
CA ASP A 112 13.74 -2.77 17.78
C ASP A 112 12.32 -3.06 17.30
N ILE A 113 11.47 -2.03 17.20
CA ILE A 113 10.07 -2.19 16.82
C ILE A 113 9.87 -2.58 15.34
N GLN A 114 10.87 -2.36 14.47
CA GLN A 114 10.79 -2.71 13.04
C GLN A 114 11.14 -4.18 12.79
N VAL A 115 11.98 -4.76 13.65
CA VAL A 115 12.53 -6.12 13.49
C VAL A 115 12.09 -7.04 14.64
N SER A 116 11.13 -6.58 15.45
CA SER A 116 10.63 -7.39 16.56
C SER A 116 9.87 -8.61 16.05
N PRO A 117 10.17 -9.81 16.60
CA PRO A 117 9.53 -11.06 16.21
C PRO A 117 8.05 -11.17 16.65
#